data_AF-A0A1C6JEW5-F1
#
_entry.id   AF-A0A1C6JEW5-F1
#
_cell.length_a   1.000
_cell.length_b   1.000
_cell.length_c   1.000
_cell.angle_alpha   90.00
_cell.angle_beta   90.00
_cell.angle_gamma   90.00
#
_symmetry.space_group_name_H-M   'P 1'
#
loop_
_entity.id
_entity.type
_entity.pdbx_description
1 polymer ?
#
loop_
_entity_poly.entity_id
_entity_poly.type
_entity_poly.pdbx_seq_one_letter_code
_entity_poly.pdbx_strand_id
1 'polypeptide(L)'
;MLFLSAGMLDKVQEELLRGGAYMAETLAALVYKATWPEEKVVRCTVGTLARTAQEAGIRKTALVLVGDFLGDAYRRSKLYDPAFTTEFREGRP
;
A
#
# COMPACT_ATOMS: atom_id res chain seq x y z
N MET A 1 -3.51 4.10 2.09
CA MET A 1 -3.06 4.28 0.69
C MET A 1 -2.99 5.77 0.41
N LEU A 2 -1.94 6.22 -0.27
CA LEU A 2 -1.76 7.63 -0.64
C LEU A 2 -1.63 7.76 -2.17
N PHE A 3 -2.24 8.83 -2.70
CA PHE A 3 -2.20 9.22 -4.11
C PHE A 3 -1.43 10.52 -4.26
N LEU A 4 -0.87 10.76 -5.45
CA LEU A 4 -0.20 12.02 -5.82
C LEU A 4 0.96 12.44 -4.89
N SER A 5 1.50 11.50 -4.11
CA SER A 5 2.48 11.77 -3.06
C SER A 5 3.90 11.29 -3.41
N ALA A 6 4.08 10.60 -4.55
CA ALA A 6 5.36 10.02 -4.97
C ALA A 6 6.49 11.06 -5.17
N GLY A 7 6.15 12.34 -5.38
CA GLY A 7 7.13 13.42 -5.46
C GLY A 7 7.56 14.00 -4.11
N MET A 8 7.00 13.53 -3.00
CA MET A 8 7.20 14.06 -1.64
C MET A 8 7.47 12.93 -0.63
N LEU A 9 8.11 11.84 -1.06
CA LEU A 9 8.20 10.62 -0.27
C LEU A 9 9.02 10.76 1.01
N ASP A 10 10.01 11.67 1.06
CA ASP A 10 10.73 11.98 2.30
C ASP A 10 9.78 12.52 3.37
N LYS A 11 8.93 13.49 3.00
CA LYS A 11 7.92 14.06 3.90
C LYS A 11 6.85 13.02 4.26
N VAL A 12 6.39 12.23 3.30
CA VAL A 12 5.42 11.16 3.57
C VAL A 12 5.96 10.17 4.60
N GLN A 13 7.20 9.70 4.42
CA GLN A 13 7.86 8.80 5.36
C GLN A 13 7.94 9.42 6.76
N GLU A 14 8.38 10.68 6.85
CA GLU A 14 8.46 11.39 8.13
C GLU A 14 7.10 11.52 8.82
N GLU A 15 6.06 11.95 8.11
CA GLU A 15 4.71 12.11 8.68
C GLU A 15 4.10 10.77 9.12
N LEU A 16 4.32 9.69 8.36
CA LEU A 16 3.83 8.36 8.73
C LEU A 16 4.47 7.87 10.04
N LEU A 17 5.76 8.11 10.24
CA LEU A 17 6.47 7.78 11.48
C LEU A 17 6.05 8.70 12.64
N ARG A 18 5.92 10.01 12.37
CA ARG A 18 5.53 11.00 13.39
C ARG A 18 4.11 10.77 13.90
N GLY A 19 3.19 10.32 13.04
CA GLY A 19 1.80 10.04 13.40
C GLY A 19 1.63 8.87 14.38
N GLY A 20 2.67 8.05 14.60
CA GLY A 20 2.70 6.98 15.60
C GLY A 20 1.84 5.74 15.27
N ALA A 21 0.97 5.80 14.27
CA ALA A 21 0.19 4.65 13.80
C ALA A 21 1.03 3.62 13.02
N TYR A 22 2.19 4.04 12.49
CA TYR A 22 3.10 3.19 11.73
C TYR A 22 4.51 3.26 12.31
N MET A 23 5.21 2.13 12.25
CA MET A 23 6.60 1.99 12.69
C MET A 23 7.53 1.90 11.48
N ALA A 24 8.84 2.02 11.70
CA ALA A 24 9.82 1.92 10.62
C ALA A 24 9.72 0.58 9.88
N GLU A 25 9.36 -0.50 10.57
CA GLU A 25 9.23 -1.86 10.07
C GLU A 25 7.89 -2.13 9.39
N THR A 26 6.90 -1.23 9.53
CA THR A 26 5.60 -1.39 8.90
C THR A 26 5.77 -1.54 7.39
N LEU A 27 5.13 -2.56 6.82
CA LEU A 27 5.25 -2.86 5.40
C LEU A 27 4.69 -1.73 4.54
N ALA A 28 5.39 -1.44 3.45
CA ALA A 28 4.98 -0.48 2.44
C ALA A 28 5.28 -0.98 1.03
N ALA A 29 4.57 -0.45 0.04
CA ALA A 29 4.84 -0.72 -1.36
C ALA A 29 4.58 0.50 -2.23
N LEU A 30 5.41 0.66 -3.26
CA LEU A 30 5.20 1.60 -4.35
C LEU A 30 4.73 0.81 -5.58
N VAL A 31 3.57 1.18 -6.13
CA VAL A 31 3.07 0.63 -7.39
C VAL A 31 3.11 1.73 -8.44
N TYR A 32 4.16 1.76 -9.25
CA TYR A 32 4.37 2.72 -10.33
C TYR A 32 3.62 2.27 -11.59
N LYS A 33 2.84 3.18 -12.20
CA LYS A 33 2.05 2.93 -13.41
C LYS A 33 1.31 1.58 -13.38
N ALA A 34 0.48 1.39 -12.35
CA ALA A 34 -0.31 0.17 -12.20
C ALA A 34 -1.04 -0.18 -13.51
N THR A 35 -0.99 -1.45 -13.89
CA THR A 35 -1.55 -2.09 -15.10
C THR A 35 -0.96 -1.68 -16.45
N TRP A 36 0.08 -0.84 -16.48
CA TRP A 36 0.78 -0.48 -17.71
C TRP A 36 1.91 -1.48 -18.01
N PRO A 37 2.40 -1.56 -19.27
CA PRO A 37 3.57 -2.39 -19.59
C PRO A 37 4.82 -2.08 -18.76
N GLU A 38 4.98 -0.84 -18.28
CA GLU A 38 6.11 -0.40 -17.48
C GLU A 38 5.84 -0.44 -15.96
N GLU A 39 4.81 -1.17 -15.52
CA GLU A 39 4.48 -1.33 -14.12
C GLU A 39 5.72 -1.78 -13.30
N LYS A 40 5.92 -1.13 -12.15
CA LYS A 40 6.88 -1.59 -11.15
C LYS A 40 6.20 -1.65 -9.79
N VAL A 41 6.24 -2.84 -9.18
CA VAL A 41 5.84 -3.03 -7.79
C VAL A 41 7.11 -3.17 -6.95
N VAL A 42 7.34 -2.22 -6.05
CA VAL A 42 8.53 -2.21 -5.18
C VAL A 42 8.06 -2.29 -3.73
N ARG A 43 8.32 -3.44 -3.09
CA ARG A 43 8.02 -3.65 -1.67
C ARG A 43 9.17 -3.13 -0.81
N CYS A 44 8.82 -2.56 0.34
CA CYS A 44 9.75 -1.97 1.29
C CYS A 44 9.07 -1.85 2.67
N THR A 45 9.65 -1.03 3.55
CA THR A 45 9.04 -0.63 4.82
C THR A 45 8.86 0.88 4.85
N VAL A 46 8.07 1.40 5.79
CA VAL A 46 7.92 2.85 5.98
C VAL A 46 9.28 3.51 6.19
N GLY A 47 10.19 2.90 6.97
CA GLY A 47 11.51 3.45 7.24
C GLY A 47 12.45 3.52 6.03
N THR A 48 12.16 2.78 4.96
CA THR A 48 12.99 2.75 3.74
C THR A 48 12.29 3.33 2.52
N LEU A 49 11.06 3.83 2.66
CA LEU A 49 10.16 4.19 1.57
C LEU A 49 10.78 5.17 0.57
N ALA A 50 11.35 6.28 1.06
CA ALA A 50 11.92 7.33 0.22
C ALA A 50 13.15 6.83 -0.55
N ARG A 51 14.08 6.17 0.16
CA ARG A 51 15.30 5.58 -0.43
C ARG A 51 14.95 4.57 -1.53
N THR A 52 14.03 3.66 -1.25
CA THR A 52 13.62 2.62 -2.21
C THR A 52 12.99 3.22 -3.46
N ALA A 53 12.19 4.28 -3.34
CA ALA A 53 11.65 4.96 -4.50
C ALA A 53 12.74 5.64 -5.35
N GLN A 54 13.73 6.24 -4.71
CA GLN A 54 14.87 6.86 -5.40
C GLN A 54 15.70 5.82 -6.18
N GLU A 55 16.02 4.68 -5.56
CA GLU A 55 16.74 3.56 -6.17
C GLU A 55 15.96 2.98 -7.37
N ALA A 56 14.63 2.90 -7.27
CA ALA A 56 13.76 2.43 -8.35
C ALA A 56 13.49 3.50 -9.45
N GLY A 57 13.94 4.74 -9.23
CA GLY A 57 13.70 5.87 -10.13
C GLY A 57 12.25 6.38 -10.14
N ILE A 58 11.46 6.08 -9.13
CA ILE A 58 10.03 6.41 -9.03
C ILE A 58 9.88 7.79 -8.39
N ARG A 59 9.35 8.76 -9.15
CA ARG A 59 9.21 10.17 -8.71
C ARG A 59 7.79 10.72 -8.86
N LYS A 60 6.93 10.02 -9.60
CA LYS A 60 5.56 10.41 -9.95
C LYS A 60 4.76 9.17 -10.35
N THR A 61 3.43 9.28 -10.44
CA THR A 61 2.55 8.23 -10.99
C THR A 61 2.73 6.89 -10.27
N ALA A 62 2.79 6.92 -8.95
CA ALA A 62 2.85 5.73 -8.13
C ALA A 62 1.82 5.80 -6.99
N LEU A 63 1.23 4.65 -6.69
CA LEU A 63 0.42 4.43 -5.49
C LEU A 63 1.36 4.08 -4.34
N VAL A 64 1.16 4.70 -3.18
CA VAL A 64 1.86 4.32 -1.95
C VAL A 64 0.90 3.53 -1.06
N LEU A 65 1.24 2.27 -0.84
CA LEU A 65 0.53 1.33 0.03
C LEU A 65 1.31 1.20 1.32
N VAL A 66 0.63 1.22 2.47
CA VAL A 66 1.25 1.08 3.79
C VAL A 66 0.32 0.24 4.66
N GLY A 67 0.86 -0.81 5.28
CA GLY A 67 0.15 -1.66 6.23
C GLY A 67 0.41 -3.15 6.06
N ASP A 68 0.05 -3.92 7.08
CA ASP A 68 0.35 -5.35 7.21
C ASP A 68 -0.36 -6.23 6.17
N PHE A 69 -1.38 -5.71 5.47
CA PHE A 69 -2.03 -6.41 4.36
C PHE A 69 -1.08 -6.72 3.20
N LEU A 70 0.11 -6.11 3.18
CA LEU A 70 1.19 -6.40 2.23
C LEU A 70 2.02 -7.64 2.59
N GLY A 71 1.84 -8.19 3.79
CA GLY A 71 2.51 -9.40 4.26
C GLY A 71 1.89 -10.68 3.68
N ASP A 72 2.35 -11.82 4.19
CA ASP A 72 1.96 -13.14 3.67
C ASP A 72 0.66 -13.68 4.32
N ALA A 73 0.18 -13.01 5.37
CA ALA A 73 -1.04 -13.36 6.07
C ALA A 73 -2.27 -13.02 5.22
N TYR A 74 -2.66 -13.95 4.34
CA TYR A 74 -3.81 -13.79 3.47
C TYR A 74 -5.08 -14.35 4.09
N ARG A 75 -6.13 -13.51 4.16
CA ARG A 75 -7.51 -13.96 4.38
C ARG A 75 -8.35 -13.54 3.19
N ARG A 76 -9.11 -14.49 2.65
CA ARG A 76 -10.01 -14.20 1.54
C ARG A 76 -11.07 -13.20 2.00
N SER A 77 -11.25 -12.14 1.22
CA SER A 77 -12.32 -11.17 1.47
C SER A 77 -13.68 -11.85 1.39
N LYS A 78 -14.56 -11.54 2.35
CA LYS A 78 -15.94 -12.01 2.35
C LYS A 78 -16.87 -11.22 1.42
N LEU A 79 -16.36 -10.19 0.73
CA LEU A 79 -17.17 -9.33 -0.14
C LEU A 79 -18.02 -10.12 -1.15
N TYR A 80 -17.46 -11.19 -1.70
CA TYR A 80 -18.14 -12.08 -2.65
C TYR A 80 -18.44 -13.47 -2.08
N ASP A 81 -18.25 -13.67 -0.78
CA ASP A 81 -18.66 -14.91 -0.12
C ASP A 81 -20.19 -14.97 -0.11
N PRO A 82 -20.83 -15.97 -0.75
CA PRO A 82 -22.28 -16.05 -0.83
C PRO A 82 -22.95 -16.20 0.54
N ALA A 83 -22.25 -16.78 1.52
CA ALA A 83 -22.76 -16.98 2.88
C ALA A 83 -22.56 -15.74 3.78
N PHE A 84 -21.84 -14.71 3.31
CA PHE A 84 -21.61 -13.49 4.09
C PHE A 84 -22.70 -12.44 3.86
N THR A 85 -23.41 -12.09 4.93
CA THR A 85 -24.34 -10.97 4.95
C THR A 85 -23.60 -9.64 5.05
N THR A 86 -23.87 -8.74 4.11
CA THR A 86 -23.48 -7.32 4.18
C THR A 86 -24.70 -6.46 4.52
N GLU A 87 -24.53 -5.14 4.62
CA GLU A 87 -25.64 -4.20 4.88
C GLU A 87 -26.80 -4.32 3.87
N PHE A 88 -26.50 -4.66 2.60
CA PHE A 88 -27.48 -4.67 1.51
C PHE A 88 -27.70 -6.04 0.86
N ARG A 89 -27.13 -7.12 1.42
CA ARG A 89 -27.24 -8.46 0.86
C ARG A 89 -27.25 -9.50 1.97
N GLU A 90 -28.34 -10.25 2.08
CA GLU A 90 -28.39 -11.43 2.93
C GLU A 90 -27.56 -12.57 2.33
N GLY A 91 -26.69 -13.15 3.15
CA GLY A 91 -25.94 -14.34 2.79
C GLY A 91 -26.85 -15.58 2.74
N ARG A 92 -26.59 -16.46 1.78
CA ARG A 92 -27.25 -17.76 1.65
C ARG A 92 -26.21 -18.88 1.67
N PRO A 93 -26.45 -19.97 2.42
CA PRO A 93 -25.55 -21.11 2.48
C PRO A 93 -25.38 -21.82 1.14
#